data_AF-A0A7C2LAQ5-F1
#
_entry.id   AF-A0A7C2LAQ5-F1
#
_cell.length_a   1.000
_cell.length_b   1.000
_cell.length_c   1.000
_cell.angle_alpha   90.00
_cell.angle_beta   90.00
_cell.angle_gamma   90.00
#
_symmetry.space_group_name_H-M   'P 1'
#
loop_
_entity.id
_entity.type
_entity.pdbx_description
1 polymer ?
#
loop_
_entity_poly.entity_id
_entity_poly.type
_entity_poly.pdbx_seq_one_letter_code
_entity_poly.pdbx_strand_id
1 'polypeptide(L)'
;MRVVPKPGSGRIMSTTADATHFGGCKGTIRLSDCLFEAMGDDGVNIKSGLYLTLLRRLNANTIEARHNLRMMDTPDPGDVMEISHVDDLLPYAKATVKRVQVLEDSVVRVVFESALPAGLRTGDVFGNATRVPKVRISDCEVRNNRARGMLIQTRDVVIENCRFRGCSSAGIIVLTEVAHFFESIGTRDVTVRNCLFEGVNYGAAIVPGALCAMAWMKDFTYPPKPGIHRNVTFEENTIRQTDNSAIFVAGVDGITLRNNRIERACDRPTEDTGRYAIYVMSSRNVRLQDNRIAAPQGAGFKEAVGWGAGVER
;
A
#
# COMPACT_ATOMS: atom_id res chain seq x y z
N MET A 1 18.11 3.77 -12.64
CA MET A 1 18.40 5.01 -11.86
C MET A 1 19.21 4.64 -10.61
N ARG A 2 20.05 5.52 -10.06
CA ARG A 2 20.83 5.23 -8.84
C ARG A 2 20.70 6.36 -7.82
N VAL A 3 20.14 6.06 -6.65
CA VAL A 3 20.09 6.95 -5.49
C VAL A 3 20.87 6.29 -4.37
N VAL A 4 22.11 6.72 -4.18
CA VAL A 4 23.07 6.09 -3.26
C VAL A 4 23.92 7.17 -2.58
N PRO A 5 24.51 6.90 -1.40
CA PRO A 5 25.49 7.82 -0.83
C PRO A 5 26.63 8.06 -1.81
N LYS A 6 27.13 9.30 -1.88
CA LYS A 6 28.21 9.64 -2.80
C LYS A 6 29.45 8.77 -2.48
N PRO A 7 29.98 7.99 -3.44
CA PRO A 7 31.16 7.17 -3.21
C PRO A 7 32.34 7.98 -2.67
N GLY A 8 33.05 7.45 -1.67
CA GLY A 8 34.18 8.12 -1.02
C GLY A 8 33.82 9.28 -0.09
N SER A 9 32.54 9.65 0.06
CA SER A 9 32.15 10.79 0.90
C SER A 9 32.10 10.48 2.41
N GLY A 10 32.13 9.21 2.80
CA GLY A 10 31.90 8.78 4.20
C GLY A 10 30.46 8.99 4.70
N ARG A 11 29.54 9.48 3.85
CA ARG A 11 28.14 9.69 4.22
C ARG A 11 27.42 8.35 4.36
N ILE A 12 26.66 8.22 5.44
CA ILE A 12 25.83 7.04 5.72
C ILE A 12 24.42 7.14 5.14
N MET A 13 24.04 8.29 4.59
CA MET A 13 22.71 8.56 4.03
C MET A 13 22.81 9.16 2.62
N SER A 14 21.90 8.78 1.74
CA SER A 14 21.76 9.33 0.39
C SER A 14 20.82 10.55 0.39
N THR A 15 19.51 10.32 0.33
CA THR A 15 18.46 11.34 0.44
C THR A 15 17.85 11.33 1.83
N THR A 16 17.31 12.47 2.28
CA THR A 16 16.70 12.59 3.63
C THR A 16 15.26 12.09 3.70
N ALA A 17 14.64 11.80 2.56
CA ALA A 17 13.29 11.29 2.39
C ALA A 17 13.28 10.17 1.32
N ASP A 18 12.12 9.86 0.75
CA ASP A 18 11.95 8.86 -0.30
C ASP A 18 13.00 9.02 -1.42
N ALA A 19 13.50 7.91 -1.96
CA ALA A 19 14.34 7.96 -3.15
C ALA A 19 13.51 8.37 -4.39
N THR A 20 12.25 7.95 -4.46
CA THR A 20 11.29 8.37 -5.49
C THR A 20 9.85 8.41 -4.94
N HIS A 21 9.08 9.43 -5.34
CA HIS A 21 7.67 9.60 -4.94
C HIS A 21 6.85 10.05 -6.14
N PHE A 22 5.83 9.26 -6.50
CA PHE A 22 4.89 9.56 -7.60
C PHE A 22 3.47 9.64 -7.03
N GLY A 23 2.88 10.84 -7.06
CA GLY A 23 1.51 11.09 -6.62
C GLY A 23 0.66 11.67 -7.75
N GLY A 24 -0.55 11.14 -7.95
CA GLY A 24 -1.49 11.71 -8.93
C GLY A 24 -1.08 11.55 -10.39
N CYS A 25 -0.17 10.63 -10.71
CA CYS A 25 0.30 10.42 -12.07
C CYS A 25 -0.75 9.73 -12.96
N LYS A 26 -0.62 9.89 -14.28
CA LYS A 26 -1.37 9.15 -15.30
C LYS A 26 -0.38 8.37 -16.19
N GLY A 27 -0.87 7.41 -16.98
CA GLY A 27 -0.03 6.66 -17.91
C GLY A 27 0.71 5.49 -17.27
N THR A 28 2.02 5.37 -17.49
CA THR A 28 2.83 4.25 -17.00
C THR A 28 4.11 4.74 -16.32
N ILE A 29 4.36 4.24 -15.12
CA ILE A 29 5.62 4.41 -14.39
C ILE A 29 6.44 3.14 -14.61
N ARG A 30 7.68 3.30 -15.10
CA ARG A 30 8.63 2.21 -15.28
C ARG A 30 9.91 2.48 -14.49
N LEU A 31 10.31 1.52 -13.66
CA LEU A 31 11.59 1.52 -12.97
C LEU A 31 12.30 0.21 -13.28
N SER A 32 13.40 0.28 -14.02
CA SER A 32 14.21 -0.89 -14.39
C SER A 32 15.67 -0.63 -14.05
N ASP A 33 16.37 -1.66 -13.61
CA ASP A 33 17.81 -1.62 -13.28
C ASP A 33 18.17 -0.46 -12.33
N CYS A 34 17.36 -0.28 -11.28
CA CYS A 34 17.58 0.77 -10.29
C CYS A 34 18.27 0.26 -9.02
N LEU A 35 19.05 1.13 -8.40
CA LEU A 35 19.58 0.92 -7.05
C LEU A 35 19.17 2.09 -6.16
N PHE A 36 18.51 1.77 -5.06
CA PHE A 36 18.09 2.71 -4.03
C PHE A 36 18.71 2.29 -2.70
N GLU A 37 19.60 3.12 -2.15
CA GLU A 37 20.39 2.77 -0.97
C GLU A 37 20.45 3.91 0.04
N ALA A 38 20.25 3.56 1.32
CA ALA A 38 20.53 4.42 2.47
C ALA A 38 19.81 5.77 2.48
N MET A 39 18.62 5.83 1.90
CA MET A 39 17.71 6.96 2.01
C MET A 39 17.03 7.00 3.38
N GLY A 40 16.51 8.18 3.72
CA GLY A 40 15.82 8.44 4.98
C GLY A 40 14.38 7.97 5.02
N ASP A 41 13.74 7.70 3.87
CA ASP A 41 12.40 7.08 3.80
C ASP A 41 12.27 6.02 2.67
N ASP A 42 11.11 5.83 2.06
CA ASP A 42 10.86 4.74 1.12
C ASP A 42 11.78 4.73 -0.11
N GLY A 43 12.01 3.56 -0.70
CA GLY A 43 12.64 3.52 -2.02
C GLY A 43 11.73 4.02 -3.13
N VAL A 44 10.48 3.59 -3.09
CA VAL A 44 9.47 4.01 -4.05
C VAL A 44 8.14 4.16 -3.34
N ASN A 45 7.50 5.32 -3.46
CA ASN A 45 6.08 5.49 -3.11
C ASN A 45 5.30 5.88 -4.37
N ILE A 46 4.37 5.02 -4.81
CA ILE A 46 3.49 5.29 -5.96
C ILE A 46 2.05 5.29 -5.48
N LYS A 47 1.39 6.44 -5.61
CA LYS A 47 0.06 6.69 -5.07
C LYS A 47 -0.83 7.38 -6.10
N SER A 48 -2.10 6.99 -6.19
CA SER A 48 -3.07 7.63 -7.10
C SER A 48 -3.39 9.08 -6.73
N GLY A 49 -3.08 9.46 -5.49
CA GLY A 49 -3.29 10.79 -4.93
C GLY A 49 -3.67 10.70 -3.44
N LEU A 50 -4.19 11.79 -2.91
CA LEU A 50 -4.74 11.89 -1.57
C LEU A 50 -6.27 11.81 -1.61
N TYR A 51 -6.89 11.26 -0.57
CA TYR A 51 -8.34 11.33 -0.39
C TYR A 51 -8.76 12.76 -0.05
N LEU A 52 -9.87 13.20 -0.65
CA LEU A 52 -10.63 14.35 -0.16
C LEU A 52 -11.74 13.87 0.77
N THR A 53 -11.76 14.34 2.01
CA THR A 53 -12.80 14.03 2.99
C THR A 53 -13.95 15.02 2.87
N LEU A 54 -15.17 14.53 2.74
CA LEU A 54 -16.37 15.36 2.63
C LEU A 54 -16.61 16.16 3.91
N LEU A 55 -16.67 17.49 3.76
CA LEU A 55 -17.11 18.37 4.84
C LEU A 55 -18.63 18.54 4.80
N ARG A 56 -19.16 18.91 3.62
CA ARG A 56 -20.60 19.10 3.42
C ARG A 56 -21.02 19.01 1.96
N ARG A 57 -22.27 18.58 1.75
CA ARG A 57 -22.97 18.65 0.46
C ARG A 57 -23.68 20.00 0.34
N LEU A 58 -23.44 20.73 -0.74
CA LEU A 58 -24.08 22.03 -0.99
C LEU A 58 -25.40 21.89 -1.76
N ASN A 59 -25.47 20.94 -2.68
CA ASN A 59 -26.64 20.65 -3.50
C ASN A 59 -26.53 19.25 -4.13
N ALA A 60 -27.33 18.95 -5.15
CA ALA A 60 -27.38 17.63 -5.78
C ALA A 60 -26.02 17.11 -6.29
N ASN A 61 -25.14 17.97 -6.80
CA ASN A 61 -23.87 17.58 -7.45
C ASN A 61 -22.66 18.39 -7.00
N THR A 62 -22.77 19.17 -5.92
CA THR A 62 -21.69 20.03 -5.43
C THR A 62 -21.37 19.73 -3.98
N ILE A 63 -20.07 19.60 -3.67
CA ILE A 63 -19.56 19.39 -2.31
C ILE A 63 -18.47 20.40 -1.97
N GLU A 64 -18.23 20.54 -0.67
CA GLU A 64 -16.95 21.02 -0.14
C GLU A 64 -16.27 19.87 0.59
N ALA A 65 -15.00 19.65 0.27
CA ALA A 65 -14.17 18.59 0.82
C ALA A 65 -12.76 19.11 1.09
N ARG A 66 -12.00 18.40 1.90
CA ARG A 66 -10.62 18.75 2.23
C ARG A 66 -9.84 17.51 2.64
N HIS A 67 -8.54 17.49 2.34
CA HIS A 67 -7.62 16.48 2.88
C HIS A 67 -7.46 16.63 4.41
N ASN A 68 -7.34 15.53 5.14
CA ASN A 68 -7.31 15.55 6.61
C ASN A 68 -6.13 16.38 7.19
N LEU A 69 -4.97 16.38 6.53
CA LEU A 69 -3.79 17.17 6.90
C LEU A 69 -3.71 18.52 6.18
N ARG A 70 -4.81 18.93 5.51
CA ARG A 70 -4.91 20.17 4.72
C ARG A 70 -3.90 20.24 3.57
N MET A 71 -3.39 19.09 3.11
CA MET A 71 -2.56 19.02 1.91
C MET A 71 -3.42 19.24 0.67
N MET A 72 -2.86 19.95 -0.32
CA MET A 72 -3.55 20.22 -1.56
C MET A 72 -3.30 19.11 -2.59
N ASP A 73 -4.36 18.40 -2.96
CA ASP A 73 -4.42 17.49 -4.12
C ASP A 73 -5.82 17.59 -4.75
N THR A 74 -5.96 18.48 -5.74
CA THR A 74 -7.23 18.72 -6.41
C THR A 74 -7.37 17.80 -7.62
N PRO A 75 -8.55 17.20 -7.85
CA PRO A 75 -8.81 16.50 -9.10
C PRO A 75 -8.95 17.48 -10.27
N ASP A 76 -8.78 16.99 -11.50
CA ASP A 76 -9.01 17.78 -12.71
C ASP A 76 -10.45 17.61 -13.20
N PRO A 77 -11.01 18.58 -13.94
CA PRO A 77 -12.17 18.32 -14.80
C PRO A 77 -11.97 17.06 -15.65
N GLY A 78 -12.95 16.17 -15.64
CA GLY A 78 -12.90 14.86 -16.30
C GLY A 78 -12.35 13.72 -15.45
N ASP A 79 -11.72 13.99 -14.29
CA ASP A 79 -11.31 12.91 -13.39
C ASP A 79 -12.54 12.22 -12.76
N VAL A 80 -12.44 10.90 -12.58
CA VAL A 80 -13.45 10.07 -11.93
C VAL A 80 -13.02 9.81 -10.49
N MET A 81 -13.88 10.18 -9.54
CA MET A 81 -13.68 9.95 -8.12
C MET A 81 -14.47 8.73 -7.67
N GLU A 82 -13.81 7.80 -6.97
CA GLU A 82 -14.47 6.74 -6.20
C GLU A 82 -14.85 7.28 -4.82
N ILE A 83 -16.07 6.97 -4.40
CA ILE A 83 -16.64 7.41 -3.12
C ILE A 83 -16.77 6.20 -2.20
N SER A 84 -16.17 6.30 -1.02
CA SER A 84 -16.21 5.27 0.01
C SER A 84 -16.59 5.84 1.36
N HIS A 85 -17.21 5.00 2.20
CA HIS A 85 -17.30 5.30 3.63
C HIS A 85 -15.91 5.15 4.26
N VAL A 86 -15.55 6.06 5.17
CA VAL A 86 -14.25 6.00 5.86
C VAL A 86 -14.10 4.75 6.74
N ASP A 87 -15.23 4.14 7.14
CA ASP A 87 -15.28 2.98 8.03
C ASP A 87 -14.84 1.67 7.35
N ASP A 88 -14.92 1.58 6.02
CA ASP A 88 -14.60 0.35 5.28
C ASP A 88 -13.83 0.54 3.97
N LEU A 89 -13.70 1.77 3.48
CA LEU A 89 -13.07 2.13 2.20
C LEU A 89 -13.56 1.37 0.97
N LEU A 90 -14.72 0.70 1.03
CA LEU A 90 -15.31 0.03 -0.12
C LEU A 90 -16.01 1.06 -1.01
N PRO A 91 -15.59 1.21 -2.29
CA PRO A 91 -16.24 2.17 -3.17
C PRO A 91 -17.69 1.76 -3.44
N TYR A 92 -18.64 2.63 -3.10
CA TYR A 92 -20.07 2.41 -3.31
C TYR A 92 -20.64 3.27 -4.46
N ALA A 93 -19.91 4.28 -4.90
CA ALA A 93 -20.29 5.14 -6.01
C ALA A 93 -19.07 5.70 -6.74
N LYS A 94 -19.31 6.26 -7.93
CA LYS A 94 -18.34 7.04 -8.72
C LYS A 94 -18.95 8.35 -9.18
N ALA A 95 -18.15 9.39 -9.29
CA ALA A 95 -18.59 10.68 -9.81
C ALA A 95 -17.50 11.34 -10.66
N THR A 96 -17.88 11.86 -11.83
CA THR A 96 -16.97 12.57 -12.73
C THR A 96 -16.94 14.05 -12.39
N VAL A 97 -15.74 14.60 -12.21
CA VAL A 97 -15.52 16.00 -11.87
C VAL A 97 -15.82 16.88 -13.08
N LYS A 98 -16.66 17.90 -12.87
CA LYS A 98 -16.98 18.93 -13.87
C LYS A 98 -16.09 20.16 -13.70
N ARG A 99 -15.95 20.64 -12.46
CA ARG A 99 -15.08 21.78 -12.13
C ARG A 99 -14.65 21.73 -10.67
N VAL A 100 -13.52 22.36 -10.40
CA VAL A 100 -12.95 22.48 -9.07
C VAL A 100 -12.64 23.94 -8.77
N GLN A 101 -12.92 24.38 -7.55
CA GLN A 101 -12.54 25.68 -7.02
C GLN A 101 -11.85 25.48 -5.68
N VAL A 102 -10.62 25.96 -5.57
CA VAL A 102 -9.91 26.02 -4.28
C VAL A 102 -10.41 27.23 -3.50
N LEU A 103 -10.73 27.00 -2.23
CA LEU A 103 -11.15 28.00 -1.26
C LEU A 103 -10.04 28.16 -0.20
N GLU A 104 -10.30 28.99 0.81
CA GLU A 104 -9.39 29.16 1.94
C GLU A 104 -9.24 27.86 2.76
N ASP A 105 -8.16 27.80 3.56
CA ASP A 105 -7.87 26.68 4.47
C ASP A 105 -7.85 25.31 3.79
N SER A 106 -7.33 25.25 2.54
CA SER A 106 -7.26 24.08 1.68
C SER A 106 -8.59 23.38 1.39
N VAL A 107 -9.73 24.07 1.59
CA VAL A 107 -11.04 23.54 1.24
C VAL A 107 -11.20 23.56 -0.27
N VAL A 108 -11.72 22.48 -0.83
CA VAL A 108 -11.95 22.32 -2.27
C VAL A 108 -13.45 22.17 -2.50
N ARG A 109 -14.02 23.07 -3.31
CA ARG A 109 -15.38 22.94 -3.82
C ARG A 109 -15.34 22.19 -5.15
N VAL A 110 -15.96 21.02 -5.18
CA VAL A 110 -16.01 20.16 -6.36
C VAL A 110 -17.44 20.11 -6.87
N VAL A 111 -17.63 20.38 -8.17
CA VAL A 111 -18.89 20.15 -8.88
C VAL A 111 -18.71 18.94 -9.77
N PHE A 112 -19.68 18.03 -9.74
CA PHE A 112 -19.70 16.81 -10.55
C PHE A 112 -20.69 16.92 -11.71
N GLU A 113 -20.49 16.11 -12.74
CA GLU A 113 -21.34 16.08 -13.95
C GLU A 113 -22.76 15.55 -13.66
N SER A 114 -22.92 14.74 -12.62
CA SER A 114 -24.19 14.12 -12.25
C SER A 114 -24.48 14.25 -10.76
N ALA A 115 -25.74 14.04 -10.38
CA ALA A 115 -26.12 14.05 -8.98
C ALA A 115 -25.37 12.97 -8.18
N LEU A 116 -24.89 13.35 -7.00
CA LEU A 116 -24.25 12.45 -6.04
C LEU A 116 -25.29 11.56 -5.35
N PRO A 117 -24.91 10.34 -4.94
CA PRO A 117 -25.81 9.39 -4.30
C PRO A 117 -26.49 9.99 -3.06
N ALA A 118 -27.73 9.56 -2.79
CA ALA A 118 -28.48 9.98 -1.60
C ALA A 118 -27.80 9.53 -0.30
N GLY A 119 -27.09 8.40 -0.33
CA GLY A 119 -26.38 7.81 0.82
C GLY A 119 -25.06 8.48 1.19
N LEU A 120 -24.69 9.62 0.58
CA LEU A 120 -23.47 10.35 0.86
C LEU A 120 -23.45 10.92 2.29
N ARG A 121 -22.36 10.70 3.03
CA ARG A 121 -22.22 11.12 4.44
C ARG A 121 -21.05 12.07 4.61
N THR A 122 -21.19 13.06 5.50
CA THR A 122 -20.03 13.84 5.97
C THR A 122 -18.97 12.88 6.52
N GLY A 123 -17.72 13.08 6.15
CA GLY A 123 -16.62 12.16 6.45
C GLY A 123 -16.34 11.11 5.36
N ASP A 124 -17.24 10.90 4.39
CA ASP A 124 -16.95 10.04 3.23
C ASP A 124 -15.72 10.56 2.47
N VAL A 125 -14.94 9.63 1.93
CA VAL A 125 -13.70 9.94 1.22
C VAL A 125 -13.87 9.78 -0.28
N PHE A 126 -13.24 10.70 -1.02
CA PHE A 126 -13.23 10.75 -2.48
C PHE A 126 -11.80 10.51 -2.96
N GLY A 127 -11.56 9.38 -3.62
CA GLY A 127 -10.25 9.02 -4.15
C GLY A 127 -10.23 9.03 -5.67
N ASN A 128 -9.16 9.55 -6.27
CA ASN A 128 -9.06 9.71 -7.72
C ASN A 128 -8.78 8.38 -8.42
N ALA A 129 -9.74 7.90 -9.20
CA ALA A 129 -9.68 6.65 -9.96
C ALA A 129 -9.26 6.85 -11.43
N THR A 130 -8.97 8.08 -11.86
CA THR A 130 -8.37 8.40 -13.16
C THR A 130 -6.84 8.45 -13.06
N ARG A 131 -6.30 9.00 -11.97
CA ARG A 131 -4.86 9.15 -11.71
C ARG A 131 -4.22 7.87 -11.15
N VAL A 132 -4.49 6.75 -11.79
CA VAL A 132 -3.99 5.41 -11.40
C VAL A 132 -2.97 4.92 -12.43
N PRO A 133 -1.69 5.31 -12.33
CA PRO A 133 -0.71 4.90 -13.31
C PRO A 133 -0.51 3.38 -13.26
N LYS A 134 -0.31 2.78 -14.43
CA LYS A 134 0.22 1.41 -14.53
C LYS A 134 1.66 1.41 -14.03
N VAL A 135 2.08 0.35 -13.34
CA VAL A 135 3.43 0.27 -12.77
C VAL A 135 4.13 -0.98 -13.25
N ARG A 136 5.35 -0.81 -13.76
CA ARG A 136 6.25 -1.90 -14.12
C ARG A 136 7.60 -1.66 -13.45
N ILE A 137 7.93 -2.49 -12.47
CA ILE A 137 9.20 -2.42 -11.75
C ILE A 137 9.93 -3.73 -11.96
N SER A 138 11.14 -3.69 -12.50
CA SER A 138 11.94 -4.88 -12.74
C SER A 138 13.39 -4.67 -12.33
N ASP A 139 14.05 -5.73 -11.86
CA ASP A 139 15.52 -5.77 -11.70
C ASP A 139 16.09 -4.65 -10.82
N CYS A 140 15.29 -4.18 -9.85
CA CYS A 140 15.66 -3.12 -8.92
C CYS A 140 16.13 -3.68 -7.57
N GLU A 141 17.07 -3.00 -6.90
CA GLU A 141 17.47 -3.29 -5.52
C GLU A 141 17.18 -2.08 -4.62
N VAL A 142 16.49 -2.33 -3.51
CA VAL A 142 16.31 -1.39 -2.40
C VAL A 142 17.04 -1.94 -1.18
N ARG A 143 17.95 -1.15 -0.58
CA ARG A 143 18.71 -1.62 0.58
C ARG A 143 19.08 -0.57 1.61
N ASN A 144 19.26 -1.04 2.85
CA ASN A 144 19.84 -0.31 3.97
C ASN A 144 19.13 1.03 4.29
N ASN A 145 17.81 1.11 4.14
CA ASN A 145 17.05 2.34 4.32
C ASN A 145 16.14 2.32 5.56
N ARG A 146 15.90 3.52 6.09
CA ARG A 146 14.62 3.86 6.73
C ARG A 146 13.70 4.30 5.59
N ALA A 147 12.44 3.91 5.43
CA ALA A 147 11.66 2.91 6.14
C ALA A 147 11.33 1.70 5.24
N ARG A 148 10.30 1.79 4.37
CA ARG A 148 9.85 0.67 3.52
C ARG A 148 10.71 0.57 2.26
N GLY A 149 10.71 -0.59 1.62
CA GLY A 149 11.30 -0.73 0.29
C GLY A 149 10.43 -0.04 -0.77
N MET A 150 9.19 -0.49 -0.96
CA MET A 150 8.21 0.12 -1.86
C MET A 150 6.82 0.19 -1.22
N LEU A 151 6.19 1.34 -1.33
CA LEU A 151 4.78 1.57 -0.99
C LEU A 151 3.97 1.70 -2.27
N ILE A 152 3.05 0.75 -2.49
CA ILE A 152 2.30 0.58 -3.73
C ILE A 152 0.81 0.83 -3.48
N GLN A 153 0.32 1.96 -4.00
CA GLN A 153 -1.03 2.47 -3.74
C GLN A 153 -1.73 2.86 -5.05
N THR A 154 -1.57 2.02 -6.09
CA THR A 154 -2.18 2.18 -7.41
C THR A 154 -2.64 0.83 -7.99
N ARG A 155 -3.10 0.82 -9.24
CA ARG A 155 -3.66 -0.32 -9.96
C ARG A 155 -2.77 -0.76 -11.12
N ASP A 156 -2.94 -2.00 -11.57
CA ASP A 156 -2.19 -2.60 -12.69
C ASP A 156 -0.67 -2.50 -12.45
N VAL A 157 -0.21 -3.27 -11.46
CA VAL A 157 1.17 -3.24 -10.97
C VAL A 157 1.83 -4.60 -11.18
N VAL A 158 3.02 -4.59 -11.76
CA VAL A 158 3.92 -5.73 -11.80
C VAL A 158 5.27 -5.32 -11.21
N ILE A 159 5.70 -6.03 -10.17
CA ILE A 159 7.02 -5.92 -9.56
C ILE A 159 7.69 -7.28 -9.70
N GLU A 160 8.83 -7.34 -10.38
CA GLU A 160 9.51 -8.60 -10.67
C GLU A 160 11.02 -8.52 -10.54
N ASN A 161 11.66 -9.62 -10.15
CA ASN A 161 13.12 -9.75 -10.08
C ASN A 161 13.81 -8.71 -9.17
N CYS A 162 13.09 -8.15 -8.19
CA CYS A 162 13.61 -7.13 -7.28
C CYS A 162 14.23 -7.73 -6.02
N ARG A 163 15.10 -6.96 -5.37
CA ARG A 163 15.77 -7.33 -4.11
C ARG A 163 15.56 -6.28 -3.04
N PHE A 164 15.19 -6.71 -1.84
CA PHE A 164 14.98 -5.88 -0.66
C PHE A 164 15.87 -6.38 0.46
N ARG A 165 16.81 -5.55 0.93
CA ARG A 165 17.86 -5.97 1.88
C ARG A 165 18.10 -4.95 2.98
N GLY A 166 18.00 -5.35 4.23
CA GLY A 166 18.27 -4.43 5.34
C GLY A 166 17.32 -3.22 5.36
N CYS A 167 16.12 -3.34 4.78
CA CYS A 167 15.07 -2.33 4.94
C CYS A 167 14.55 -2.41 6.38
N SER A 168 14.58 -1.29 7.09
CA SER A 168 14.10 -1.28 8.48
C SER A 168 12.60 -1.59 8.62
N SER A 169 11.79 -1.36 7.58
CA SER A 169 10.38 -1.78 7.48
C SER A 169 10.20 -2.87 6.41
N ALA A 170 8.95 -3.16 6.02
CA ALA A 170 8.63 -4.10 4.94
C ALA A 170 9.39 -3.79 3.65
N GLY A 171 9.73 -4.84 2.90
CA GLY A 171 10.25 -4.66 1.54
C GLY A 171 9.19 -4.09 0.61
N ILE A 172 7.94 -4.58 0.69
CA ILE A 172 6.82 -4.03 -0.09
C ILE A 172 5.56 -3.99 0.78
N ILE A 173 4.83 -2.88 0.72
CA ILE A 173 3.45 -2.78 1.20
C ILE A 173 2.56 -2.34 0.05
N VAL A 174 1.59 -3.17 -0.30
CA VAL A 174 0.43 -2.77 -1.10
C VAL A 174 -0.58 -2.18 -0.13
N LEU A 175 -0.81 -0.86 -0.21
CA LEU A 175 -1.52 -0.08 0.81
C LEU A 175 -2.62 0.81 0.20
N THR A 176 -3.66 1.03 0.99
CA THR A 176 -4.43 2.28 1.06
C THR A 176 -4.68 2.55 2.53
N GLU A 177 -4.80 3.80 2.95
CA GLU A 177 -5.11 4.07 4.36
C GLU A 177 -5.89 5.35 4.60
N VAL A 178 -6.58 5.38 5.74
CA VAL A 178 -7.23 6.55 6.35
C VAL A 178 -6.90 6.63 7.84
N ALA A 179 -5.70 6.17 8.21
CA ALA A 179 -5.16 6.25 9.56
C ALA A 179 -4.46 7.59 9.82
N HIS A 180 -3.69 8.07 8.84
CA HIS A 180 -2.86 9.25 8.98
C HIS A 180 -2.72 10.07 7.70
N PHE A 181 -2.21 9.51 6.60
CA PHE A 181 -1.89 10.28 5.39
C PHE A 181 -3.08 10.41 4.42
N PHE A 182 -4.11 9.59 4.61
CA PHE A 182 -5.29 9.51 3.75
C PHE A 182 -4.89 9.30 2.29
N GLU A 183 -4.08 8.27 2.05
CA GLU A 183 -3.48 8.00 0.73
C GLU A 183 -4.23 6.94 -0.08
N SER A 184 -4.63 7.40 -1.29
CA SER A 184 -4.97 6.61 -2.49
C SER A 184 -6.10 5.60 -2.38
N ILE A 185 -6.67 5.24 -3.52
CA ILE A 185 -7.73 4.23 -3.57
C ILE A 185 -7.20 2.81 -3.41
N GLY A 186 -8.11 1.89 -3.06
CA GLY A 186 -7.80 0.46 -3.03
C GLY A 186 -7.22 -0.05 -4.36
N THR A 187 -6.16 -0.85 -4.24
CA THR A 187 -5.38 -1.37 -5.38
C THR A 187 -6.10 -2.52 -6.09
N ARG A 188 -5.83 -2.67 -7.39
CA ARG A 188 -6.39 -3.72 -8.25
C ARG A 188 -5.28 -4.28 -9.12
N ASP A 189 -5.25 -5.59 -9.30
CA ASP A 189 -4.34 -6.28 -10.22
C ASP A 189 -2.86 -5.97 -9.89
N VAL A 190 -2.42 -6.46 -8.74
CA VAL A 190 -1.04 -6.30 -8.25
C VAL A 190 -0.34 -7.65 -8.24
N THR A 191 0.77 -7.76 -8.96
CA THR A 191 1.63 -8.94 -8.96
C THR A 191 3.02 -8.59 -8.44
N VAL A 192 3.47 -9.32 -7.42
CA VAL A 192 4.85 -9.29 -6.93
C VAL A 192 5.41 -10.69 -7.14
N ARG A 193 6.41 -10.80 -8.01
CA ARG A 193 6.96 -12.11 -8.39
C ARG A 193 8.47 -12.18 -8.42
N ASN A 194 9.02 -13.36 -8.12
CA ASN A 194 10.46 -13.64 -8.20
C ASN A 194 11.33 -12.59 -7.48
N CYS A 195 10.84 -12.05 -6.36
CA CYS A 195 11.56 -11.06 -5.57
C CYS A 195 12.22 -11.71 -4.34
N LEU A 196 13.34 -11.13 -3.91
CA LEU A 196 14.07 -11.53 -2.70
C LEU A 196 13.88 -10.48 -1.60
N PHE A 197 13.44 -10.93 -0.43
CA PHE A 197 13.36 -10.15 0.79
C PHE A 197 14.32 -10.76 1.81
N GLU A 198 15.30 -10.00 2.26
CA GLU A 198 16.38 -10.52 3.12
C GLU A 198 16.71 -9.54 4.25
N GLY A 199 16.45 -9.95 5.49
CA GLY A 199 16.76 -9.11 6.66
C GLY A 199 15.97 -7.81 6.64
N VAL A 200 14.67 -7.89 6.44
CA VAL A 200 13.77 -6.73 6.36
C VAL A 200 12.78 -6.70 7.52
N ASN A 201 12.21 -5.51 7.78
CA ASN A 201 11.15 -5.31 8.75
C ASN A 201 11.56 -5.64 10.20
N TYR A 202 12.60 -4.94 10.69
CA TYR A 202 13.21 -5.14 12.02
C TYR A 202 13.41 -3.84 12.83
N GLY A 203 13.11 -2.67 12.24
CA GLY A 203 13.40 -1.36 12.79
C GLY A 203 12.18 -0.65 13.40
N ALA A 204 12.32 0.64 13.71
CA ALA A 204 11.28 1.39 14.41
C ALA A 204 9.96 1.57 13.62
N ALA A 205 10.01 1.49 12.29
CA ALA A 205 8.84 1.57 11.42
C ALA A 205 8.33 0.17 11.02
N ILE A 206 8.47 -0.82 11.91
CA ILE A 206 8.05 -2.20 11.68
C ILE A 206 6.55 -2.29 11.40
N VAL A 207 6.17 -3.18 10.50
CA VAL A 207 4.78 -3.47 10.10
C VAL A 207 4.50 -4.98 10.22
N PRO A 208 3.26 -5.44 10.03
CA PRO A 208 2.89 -6.84 10.29
C PRO A 208 3.59 -7.90 9.44
N GLY A 209 4.26 -7.54 8.34
CA GLY A 209 5.06 -8.50 7.59
C GLY A 209 6.07 -7.89 6.61
N ALA A 210 6.91 -8.74 6.01
CA ALA A 210 7.94 -8.32 5.04
C ALA A 210 7.34 -7.96 3.67
N LEU A 211 6.27 -8.65 3.26
CA LEU A 211 5.49 -8.41 2.06
C LEU A 211 4.00 -8.34 2.44
N CYS A 212 3.38 -7.18 2.26
CA CYS A 212 2.02 -6.93 2.73
C CYS A 212 1.05 -6.58 1.59
N ALA A 213 -0.19 -7.04 1.71
CA ALA A 213 -1.35 -6.46 1.04
C ALA A 213 -2.42 -6.14 2.07
N MET A 214 -2.52 -4.88 2.46
CA MET A 214 -3.29 -4.47 3.62
C MET A 214 -3.82 -3.05 3.46
N ALA A 215 -4.84 -2.71 4.22
CA ALA A 215 -5.22 -1.32 4.45
C ALA A 215 -5.14 -0.98 5.93
N TRP A 216 -4.88 0.29 6.23
CA TRP A 216 -5.04 0.82 7.58
C TRP A 216 -6.24 1.74 7.66
N MET A 217 -7.11 1.45 8.61
CA MET A 217 -8.25 2.27 8.96
C MET A 217 -7.85 3.23 10.08
N LYS A 218 -8.81 4.03 10.54
CA LYS A 218 -8.61 4.91 11.71
C LYS A 218 -8.00 4.14 12.89
N ASP A 219 -7.13 4.82 13.64
CA ASP A 219 -6.41 4.29 14.80
C ASP A 219 -5.52 3.07 14.46
N PHE A 220 -5.06 2.99 13.21
CA PHE A 220 -4.22 1.90 12.67
C PHE A 220 -4.88 0.51 12.77
N THR A 221 -6.21 0.47 12.79
CA THR A 221 -6.97 -0.79 12.77
C THR A 221 -7.04 -1.39 11.36
N TYR A 222 -7.42 -2.66 11.25
CA TYR A 222 -7.57 -3.35 9.97
C TYR A 222 -9.01 -3.28 9.43
N PRO A 223 -9.21 -3.49 8.12
CA PRO A 223 -10.53 -3.45 7.51
C PRO A 223 -11.51 -4.42 8.17
N PRO A 224 -12.78 -4.02 8.38
CA PRO A 224 -13.78 -4.90 9.00
C PRO A 224 -14.25 -6.04 8.08
N LYS A 225 -13.98 -5.94 6.77
CA LYS A 225 -14.43 -6.91 5.74
C LYS A 225 -13.53 -6.89 4.51
N PRO A 226 -13.60 -7.92 3.64
CA PRO A 226 -12.82 -8.00 2.40
C PRO A 226 -13.20 -6.96 1.33
N GLY A 227 -12.27 -6.73 0.40
CA GLY A 227 -12.57 -6.12 -0.91
C GLY A 227 -12.06 -4.71 -1.13
N ILE A 228 -11.32 -4.14 -0.17
CA ILE A 228 -10.60 -2.87 -0.34
C ILE A 228 -9.56 -3.04 -1.44
N HIS A 229 -8.75 -4.10 -1.40
CA HIS A 229 -7.86 -4.52 -2.47
C HIS A 229 -8.48 -5.69 -3.24
N ARG A 230 -8.17 -5.83 -4.54
CA ARG A 230 -8.62 -6.99 -5.32
C ARG A 230 -7.56 -7.49 -6.28
N ASN A 231 -7.58 -8.79 -6.54
CA ASN A 231 -6.69 -9.47 -7.48
C ASN A 231 -5.21 -9.20 -7.17
N VAL A 232 -4.75 -9.66 -6.02
CA VAL A 232 -3.34 -9.56 -5.61
C VAL A 232 -2.69 -10.93 -5.75
N THR A 233 -1.50 -10.99 -6.32
CA THR A 233 -0.71 -12.20 -6.47
C THR A 233 0.70 -11.98 -5.95
N PHE A 234 1.09 -12.78 -4.96
CA PHE A 234 2.46 -12.88 -4.50
C PHE A 234 2.97 -14.27 -4.86
N GLU A 235 3.90 -14.36 -5.81
CA GLU A 235 4.36 -15.64 -6.31
C GLU A 235 5.87 -15.76 -6.47
N GLU A 236 6.41 -16.96 -6.23
CA GLU A 236 7.82 -17.27 -6.48
C GLU A 236 8.79 -16.36 -5.71
N ASN A 237 8.34 -15.69 -4.65
CA ASN A 237 9.17 -14.82 -3.84
C ASN A 237 9.94 -15.64 -2.80
N THR A 238 11.17 -15.22 -2.52
CA THR A 238 11.94 -15.75 -1.38
C THR A 238 11.96 -14.71 -0.29
N ILE A 239 11.44 -15.04 0.89
CA ILE A 239 11.43 -14.18 2.06
C ILE A 239 12.24 -14.88 3.15
N ARG A 240 13.32 -14.23 3.57
CA ARG A 240 14.18 -14.73 4.64
C ARG A 240 14.53 -13.67 5.67
N GLN A 241 14.52 -14.05 6.94
CA GLN A 241 14.91 -13.19 8.07
C GLN A 241 14.04 -11.94 8.18
N THR A 242 12.93 -12.06 8.89
CA THR A 242 12.06 -10.93 9.22
C THR A 242 11.48 -11.10 10.63
N ASP A 243 11.29 -10.00 11.35
CA ASP A 243 10.88 -10.05 12.75
C ASP A 243 9.40 -10.44 12.92
N ASN A 244 8.53 -10.04 11.99
CA ASN A 244 7.10 -10.40 11.95
C ASN A 244 6.81 -11.47 10.87
N SER A 245 5.58 -11.56 10.36
CA SER A 245 5.22 -12.49 9.28
C SER A 245 6.05 -12.27 8.03
N ALA A 246 6.27 -13.31 7.24
CA ALA A 246 6.81 -13.13 5.91
C ALA A 246 5.78 -12.45 5.00
N ILE A 247 4.53 -12.94 5.02
CA ILE A 247 3.43 -12.39 4.23
C ILE A 247 2.27 -12.04 5.16
N PHE A 248 1.76 -10.81 5.08
CA PHE A 248 0.58 -10.37 5.81
C PHE A 248 -0.49 -9.80 4.88
N VAL A 249 -1.74 -10.22 5.08
CA VAL A 249 -2.86 -9.87 4.20
C VAL A 249 -4.07 -9.42 5.02
N ALA A 250 -4.62 -8.24 4.73
CA ALA A 250 -5.82 -7.70 5.37
C ALA A 250 -6.69 -6.89 4.39
N GLY A 251 -7.95 -7.26 4.18
CA GLY A 251 -8.86 -6.48 3.33
C GLY A 251 -8.83 -6.82 1.83
N VAL A 252 -8.45 -8.05 1.45
CA VAL A 252 -8.26 -8.44 0.04
C VAL A 252 -9.35 -9.38 -0.45
N ASP A 253 -9.91 -9.08 -1.62
CA ASP A 253 -10.77 -10.01 -2.37
C ASP A 253 -10.00 -10.58 -3.57
N GLY A 254 -9.65 -11.86 -3.49
CA GLY A 254 -8.83 -12.54 -4.48
C GLY A 254 -7.34 -12.31 -4.24
N ILE A 255 -6.78 -13.08 -3.29
CA ILE A 255 -5.35 -13.12 -3.01
C ILE A 255 -4.81 -14.51 -3.38
N THR A 256 -3.77 -14.54 -4.21
CA THR A 256 -3.04 -15.78 -4.55
C THR A 256 -1.63 -15.71 -3.99
N LEU A 257 -1.30 -16.62 -3.09
CA LEU A 257 0.05 -16.82 -2.57
C LEU A 257 0.56 -18.16 -3.11
N ARG A 258 1.49 -18.11 -4.07
CA ARG A 258 1.91 -19.31 -4.81
C ARG A 258 3.43 -19.48 -4.87
N ASN A 259 3.94 -20.68 -4.65
CA ASN A 259 5.37 -20.99 -4.84
C ASN A 259 6.34 -20.10 -4.03
N ASN A 260 5.88 -19.42 -2.97
CA ASN A 260 6.77 -18.59 -2.16
C ASN A 260 7.62 -19.47 -1.25
N ARG A 261 8.88 -19.07 -1.02
CA ARG A 261 9.82 -19.73 -0.13
C ARG A 261 10.07 -18.86 1.09
N ILE A 262 9.80 -19.40 2.28
CA ILE A 262 9.88 -18.67 3.54
C ILE A 262 10.83 -19.37 4.49
N GLU A 263 11.81 -18.62 5.00
CA GLU A 263 12.81 -19.10 5.97
C GLU A 263 13.01 -18.05 7.06
N ARG A 264 13.14 -18.46 8.33
CA ARG A 264 13.41 -17.51 9.42
C ARG A 264 12.45 -16.29 9.44
N ALA A 265 11.15 -16.54 9.27
CA ALA A 265 10.13 -15.57 9.59
C ALA A 265 9.85 -15.59 11.09
N CYS A 266 9.22 -14.53 11.61
CA CYS A 266 8.82 -14.42 13.01
C CYS A 266 10.02 -14.43 13.98
N ASP A 267 11.14 -13.78 13.63
CA ASP A 267 12.34 -13.74 14.47
C ASP A 267 12.07 -13.03 15.81
N ARG A 268 11.32 -11.91 15.80
CA ARG A 268 10.97 -11.10 16.99
C ARG A 268 9.60 -10.43 16.82
N PRO A 269 8.50 -11.20 16.86
CA PRO A 269 7.19 -10.69 16.52
C PRO A 269 6.72 -9.62 17.51
N THR A 270 6.20 -8.51 16.98
CA THR A 270 5.68 -7.38 17.77
C THR A 270 4.23 -7.56 18.19
N GLU A 271 3.49 -8.44 17.49
CA GLU A 271 2.08 -8.77 17.75
C GLU A 271 1.83 -10.28 17.53
N ASP A 272 0.67 -10.79 17.93
CA ASP A 272 0.31 -12.20 17.69
C ASP A 272 0.25 -12.54 16.20
N THR A 273 -0.23 -11.61 15.37
CA THR A 273 -0.29 -11.76 13.91
C THR A 273 1.08 -12.04 13.30
N GLY A 274 2.15 -11.46 13.87
CA GLY A 274 3.53 -11.66 13.45
C GLY A 274 4.12 -13.03 13.81
N ARG A 275 3.40 -13.88 14.55
CA ARG A 275 3.85 -15.23 14.94
C ARG A 275 3.56 -16.31 13.89
N TYR A 276 3.00 -15.93 12.75
CA TYR A 276 2.69 -16.86 11.65
C TYR A 276 3.52 -16.48 10.42
N ALA A 277 4.06 -17.47 9.69
CA ALA A 277 4.83 -17.18 8.48
C ALA A 277 3.96 -16.46 7.42
N ILE A 278 2.71 -16.91 7.27
CA ILE A 278 1.67 -16.23 6.48
C ILE A 278 0.50 -15.92 7.40
N TYR A 279 0.02 -14.68 7.45
CA TYR A 279 -1.19 -14.32 8.18
C TYR A 279 -2.20 -13.64 7.26
N VAL A 280 -3.45 -14.10 7.30
CA VAL A 280 -4.54 -13.58 6.47
C VAL A 280 -5.74 -13.24 7.35
N MET A 281 -6.27 -12.03 7.21
CA MET A 281 -7.51 -11.59 7.85
C MET A 281 -8.37 -10.74 6.91
N SER A 282 -9.64 -10.54 7.24
CA SER A 282 -10.57 -9.68 6.50
C SER A 282 -10.48 -9.86 4.99
N SER A 283 -10.38 -11.11 4.52
CA SER A 283 -10.08 -11.43 3.12
C SER A 283 -10.93 -12.59 2.62
N ARG A 284 -11.17 -12.64 1.31
CA ARG A 284 -11.94 -13.72 0.67
C ARG A 284 -11.31 -14.15 -0.64
N ASN A 285 -11.72 -15.31 -1.15
CA ASN A 285 -11.12 -15.91 -2.35
C ASN A 285 -9.59 -16.09 -2.19
N VAL A 286 -9.17 -16.58 -1.03
CA VAL A 286 -7.75 -16.78 -0.67
C VAL A 286 -7.25 -18.10 -1.25
N ARG A 287 -6.16 -18.07 -2.03
CA ARG A 287 -5.53 -19.25 -2.62
C ARG A 287 -4.10 -19.39 -2.12
N LEU A 288 -3.82 -20.48 -1.40
CA LEU A 288 -2.47 -20.87 -1.00
C LEU A 288 -2.05 -22.09 -1.82
N GLN A 289 -0.98 -21.98 -2.59
CA GLN A 289 -0.53 -23.03 -3.51
C GLN A 289 0.99 -23.22 -3.41
N ASP A 290 1.44 -24.41 -3.04
CA ASP A 290 2.85 -24.83 -3.14
C ASP A 290 3.87 -23.90 -2.44
N ASN A 291 3.45 -23.15 -1.41
CA ASN A 291 4.35 -22.34 -0.60
C ASN A 291 5.21 -23.24 0.29
N ARG A 292 6.52 -23.00 0.32
CA ARG A 292 7.50 -23.77 1.09
C ARG A 292 7.96 -22.96 2.31
N ILE A 293 7.52 -23.38 3.49
CA ILE A 293 7.93 -22.79 4.76
C ILE A 293 8.96 -23.72 5.38
N ALA A 294 10.26 -23.44 5.17
CA ALA A 294 11.34 -24.34 5.52
C ALA A 294 11.90 -24.05 6.93
N ALA A 295 12.22 -25.09 7.69
CA ALA A 295 12.83 -24.96 9.02
C ALA A 295 14.33 -24.61 8.93
N PRO A 296 14.92 -23.96 9.96
CA PRO A 296 14.24 -23.39 11.13
C PRO A 296 13.54 -22.05 10.82
N GLN A 297 12.45 -21.77 11.53
CA GLN A 297 11.83 -20.45 11.59
C GLN A 297 12.35 -19.66 12.80
N GLY A 298 11.97 -18.39 12.90
CA GLY A 298 12.37 -17.50 14.00
C GLY A 298 11.81 -17.93 15.35
N ALA A 299 12.40 -17.41 16.44
CA ALA A 299 12.08 -17.85 17.81
C ALA A 299 10.62 -17.56 18.21
N GLY A 300 9.96 -16.59 17.57
CA GLY A 300 8.57 -16.27 17.82
C GLY A 300 7.57 -17.02 16.95
N PHE A 301 8.04 -17.86 16.01
CA PHE A 301 7.20 -18.64 15.11
C PHE A 301 6.30 -19.61 15.88
N LYS A 302 5.01 -19.57 15.57
CA LYS A 302 3.97 -20.44 16.12
C LYS A 302 3.52 -21.46 15.08
N GLU A 303 3.02 -20.97 13.94
CA GLU A 303 2.40 -21.79 12.91
C GLU A 303 2.68 -21.26 11.50
N ALA A 304 2.56 -22.15 10.51
CA ALA A 304 2.81 -21.82 9.11
C ALA A 304 1.83 -20.76 8.57
N VAL A 305 0.54 -20.91 8.88
CA VAL A 305 -0.53 -20.05 8.36
C VAL A 305 -1.49 -19.69 9.48
N GLY A 306 -1.69 -18.40 9.72
CA GLY A 306 -2.70 -17.87 10.63
C GLY A 306 -3.90 -17.31 9.87
N TRP A 307 -5.10 -17.57 10.40
CA TRP A 307 -6.35 -17.06 9.86
C TRP A 307 -7.03 -16.18 10.90
N GLY A 308 -7.11 -14.88 10.63
CA GLY A 308 -7.74 -13.90 11.50
C GLY A 308 -9.24 -13.76 11.26
N ALA A 309 -9.85 -12.80 11.97
CA ALA A 309 -11.26 -12.46 11.81
C ALA A 309 -11.59 -11.97 10.39
N GLY A 310 -12.84 -12.15 9.97
CA GLY A 310 -13.33 -11.62 8.69
C GLY A 310 -12.82 -12.37 7.44
N VAL A 311 -12.18 -13.53 7.60
CA VAL A 311 -11.84 -14.38 6.46
C VAL A 311 -13.07 -15.15 6.00
N GLU A 312 -13.46 -14.98 4.73
CA GLU A 312 -14.51 -15.75 4.08
C GLU A 312 -13.85 -16.89 3.30
N ARG A 313 -14.04 -18.13 3.76
CA ARG A 313 -13.47 -19.35 3.16
C ARG A 313 -14.41 -19.97 2.14
#